data_AF-A0A0S8F559-F1
#
_entry.id   AF-A0A0S8F559-F1
#
_cell.length_a   1.000
_cell.length_b   1.000
_cell.length_c   1.000
_cell.angle_alpha   90.00
_cell.angle_beta   90.00
_cell.angle_gamma   90.00
#
_symmetry.space_group_name_H-M   'P 1'
#
loop_
_entity.id
_entity.type
_entity.pdbx_description
1 polymer ?
#
loop_
_entity_poly.entity_id
_entity_poly.type
_entity_poly.pdbx_seq_one_letter_code
_entity_poly.pdbx_strand_id
1 'polypeptide(L)'
;MNRTGASAPGKALLCGEYAVLDGAPAVVAAVDRRVTVSWSDDSPPMPPEVEATLGLARARCGHVPGALTVDASALRRKDIKLGLGSSAAAAAATAAAVFATHGKELEDPAVVRSVFECALEGHASIAPQGSGVDVAASALGGFLKFRRGNGVEVQPLAAPSGLCIELVWTGHAARTSELVGKVLELRERAPADYGQHLARLSAAAQDFVDAFDEGSAADVIRVAASYAGAMAALGDAAGAQARPSSKPSSGAPRSSQAAFRGAQSLAAPAAETLPSHSSRTRPQPRPSNWPATPKGFILSRSRGAHLACGRTEGDEPSMFIYLYILSLVLGAVLLAVALFFNGKRDDADDQTRAHDDTTRPSQVGQLDGVGGGDFVVRTIRSRRFWTFFVSFFGMTGLVLDGLDLMTPPVALLVAIGVAAVAGAGASAAVRIGSS
;
A
#
# COMPACT_ATOMS: atom_id res chain seq x y z
N MET A 1 18.46 -27.29 -8.78
CA MET A 1 18.61 -26.01 -8.06
C MET A 1 17.42 -25.83 -7.13
N ASN A 2 17.65 -25.44 -5.87
CA ASN A 2 16.56 -25.08 -4.97
C ASN A 2 16.15 -23.63 -5.23
N ARG A 3 14.95 -23.42 -5.77
CA ARG A 3 14.39 -22.09 -6.03
C ARG A 3 14.21 -21.34 -4.71
N THR A 4 15.08 -20.36 -4.47
CA THR A 4 15.10 -19.59 -3.22
C THR A 4 14.63 -18.17 -3.53
N GLY A 5 13.54 -17.76 -2.89
CA GLY A 5 13.05 -16.38 -2.93
C GLY A 5 13.85 -15.50 -1.97
N ALA A 6 13.68 -14.19 -2.10
CA ALA A 6 14.35 -13.21 -1.25
C ALA A 6 13.41 -12.03 -0.96
N SER A 7 13.73 -11.25 0.06
CA SER A 7 13.07 -9.99 0.34
C SER A 7 14.07 -8.88 0.61
N ALA A 8 13.74 -7.67 0.21
CA ALA A 8 14.54 -6.46 0.45
C ALA A 8 13.68 -5.37 1.11
N PRO A 9 14.21 -4.58 2.04
CA PRO A 9 13.50 -3.47 2.64
C PRO A 9 13.22 -2.37 1.62
N GLY A 10 12.17 -1.61 1.86
CA GLY A 10 12.01 -0.30 1.27
C GLY A 10 13.01 0.70 1.85
N LYS A 11 12.84 1.97 1.47
CA LYS A 11 13.71 3.06 1.90
C LYS A 11 12.93 4.29 2.35
N ALA A 12 13.55 5.10 3.19
CA ALA A 12 13.20 6.48 3.48
C ALA A 12 14.45 7.35 3.33
N LEU A 13 14.37 8.40 2.50
CA LEU A 13 15.45 9.39 2.42
C LEU A 13 15.26 10.36 3.60
N LEU A 14 16.31 10.56 4.39
CA LEU A 14 16.29 11.46 5.55
C LEU A 14 16.84 12.85 5.20
N CYS A 15 17.84 12.88 4.32
CA CYS A 15 18.34 14.09 3.69
C CYS A 15 19.03 13.78 2.34
N GLY A 16 19.24 14.81 1.53
CA GLY A 16 19.94 14.75 0.24
C GLY A 16 19.03 14.71 -1.00
N GLU A 17 17.72 14.84 -0.85
CA GLU A 17 16.78 15.06 -1.96
C GLU A 17 17.31 16.14 -2.91
N TYR A 18 17.25 15.88 -4.23
CA TYR A 18 17.76 16.75 -5.29
C TYR A 18 19.29 16.98 -5.27
N ALA A 19 19.85 17.47 -4.16
CA ALA A 19 21.27 17.79 -4.02
C ALA A 19 22.20 16.58 -4.24
N VAL A 20 21.74 15.35 -3.93
CA VAL A 20 22.50 14.13 -4.21
C VAL A 20 22.77 13.89 -5.69
N LEU A 21 21.94 14.44 -6.59
CA LEU A 21 22.16 14.36 -8.03
C LEU A 21 23.36 15.19 -8.48
N ASP A 22 23.70 16.23 -7.71
CA ASP A 22 24.81 17.15 -7.95
C ASP A 22 26.00 16.88 -7.00
N GLY A 23 26.05 15.69 -6.39
CA GLY A 23 27.19 15.21 -5.61
C GLY A 23 27.20 15.55 -4.13
N ALA A 24 26.16 16.20 -3.62
CA ALA A 24 25.99 16.37 -2.18
C ALA A 24 25.80 15.00 -1.49
N PRO A 25 26.20 14.86 -0.22
CA PRO A 25 25.92 13.64 0.52
C PRO A 25 24.42 13.54 0.85
N ALA A 26 23.97 12.32 1.07
CA ALA A 26 22.61 11.99 1.47
C ALA A 26 22.63 11.00 2.64
N VAL A 27 21.62 11.04 3.49
CA VAL A 27 21.36 10.02 4.50
C VAL A 27 20.08 9.30 4.12
N VAL A 28 20.16 7.97 3.98
CA VAL A 28 19.01 7.12 3.67
C VAL A 28 18.90 6.01 4.70
N ALA A 29 17.66 5.66 5.05
CA ALA A 29 17.33 4.58 5.95
C ALA A 29 16.57 3.47 5.20
N ALA A 30 16.94 2.22 5.44
CA ALA A 30 16.09 1.09 5.11
C ALA A 30 14.92 1.01 6.10
N VAL A 31 13.71 0.71 5.60
CA VAL A 31 12.51 0.60 6.43
C VAL A 31 12.08 -0.86 6.56
N ASP A 32 11.42 -1.19 7.68
CA ASP A 32 10.95 -2.56 7.96
C ASP A 32 9.66 -2.94 7.20
N ARG A 33 9.47 -2.36 6.01
CA ARG A 33 8.45 -2.75 5.04
C ARG A 33 9.17 -3.27 3.82
N ARG A 34 8.93 -4.53 3.45
CA ARG A 34 9.78 -5.27 2.52
C ARG A 34 9.03 -5.67 1.26
N VAL A 35 9.74 -5.69 0.14
CA VAL A 35 9.29 -6.37 -1.09
C VAL A 35 9.79 -7.80 -1.03
N THR A 36 8.93 -8.75 -1.33
CA THR A 36 9.27 -10.17 -1.41
C THR A 36 9.19 -10.65 -2.84
N VAL A 37 10.17 -11.45 -3.27
CA VAL A 37 10.15 -12.13 -4.57
C VAL A 37 10.24 -13.64 -4.38
N SER A 38 9.46 -14.36 -5.17
CA SER A 38 9.42 -15.82 -5.13
C SER A 38 9.36 -16.38 -6.55
N TRP A 39 9.97 -17.53 -6.76
CA TRP A 39 9.89 -18.23 -8.04
C TRP A 39 8.52 -18.91 -8.19
N SER A 40 7.94 -18.78 -9.37
CA SER A 40 6.71 -19.46 -9.80
C SER A 40 6.92 -20.15 -11.14
N ASP A 41 6.09 -21.16 -11.42
CA ASP A 41 5.97 -21.73 -12.76
C ASP A 41 5.06 -20.87 -13.66
N ASP A 42 4.17 -20.07 -13.06
CA ASP A 42 3.41 -19.06 -13.77
C ASP A 42 4.31 -17.89 -14.14
N SER A 43 4.04 -17.27 -15.30
CA SER A 43 4.79 -16.11 -15.79
C SER A 43 3.95 -14.83 -15.69
N PRO A 44 3.73 -14.28 -14.47
CA PRO A 44 3.04 -13.01 -14.33
C PRO A 44 3.85 -11.88 -14.96
N PRO A 45 3.20 -10.79 -15.43
CA PRO A 45 3.91 -9.62 -15.90
C PRO A 45 4.76 -9.02 -14.76
N MET A 46 6.04 -8.75 -15.07
CA MET A 46 7.00 -8.19 -14.13
C MET A 46 7.18 -6.69 -14.36
N PRO A 47 7.46 -5.90 -13.31
CA PRO A 47 7.91 -4.52 -13.47
C PRO A 47 9.19 -4.44 -14.33
N PRO A 48 9.39 -3.40 -15.15
CA PRO A 48 10.56 -3.28 -16.03
C PRO A 48 11.90 -3.39 -15.29
N GLU A 49 12.00 -2.83 -14.09
CA GLU A 49 13.23 -2.84 -13.28
C GLU A 49 13.54 -4.24 -12.75
N VAL A 50 12.51 -5.04 -12.50
CA VAL A 50 12.64 -6.45 -12.10
C VAL A 50 13.12 -7.27 -13.29
N GLU A 51 12.53 -7.07 -14.46
CA GLU A 51 12.93 -7.76 -15.69
C GLU A 51 14.38 -7.45 -16.08
N ALA A 52 14.77 -6.17 -16.09
CA ALA A 52 16.13 -5.74 -16.37
C ALA A 52 17.14 -6.34 -15.37
N THR A 53 16.82 -6.27 -14.07
CA THR A 53 17.70 -6.82 -13.03
C THR A 53 17.80 -8.33 -13.10
N LEU A 54 16.70 -9.03 -13.41
CA LEU A 54 16.68 -10.48 -13.59
C LEU A 54 17.57 -10.91 -14.76
N GLY A 55 17.51 -10.19 -15.89
CA GLY A 55 18.38 -10.43 -17.04
C GLY A 55 19.86 -10.34 -16.69
N LEU A 56 20.26 -9.25 -16.01
CA LEU A 56 21.64 -9.04 -15.56
C LEU A 56 22.08 -10.11 -14.55
N ALA A 57 21.25 -10.44 -13.57
CA ALA A 57 21.57 -11.42 -12.55
C ALA A 57 21.75 -12.82 -13.17
N ARG A 58 20.91 -13.18 -14.15
CA ARG A 58 21.03 -14.43 -14.91
C ARG A 58 22.28 -14.47 -15.79
N ALA A 59 22.66 -13.35 -16.41
CA ALA A 59 23.90 -13.26 -17.16
C ALA A 59 25.14 -13.47 -16.26
N ARG A 60 25.10 -12.99 -15.01
CA ARG A 60 26.20 -13.10 -14.04
C ARG A 60 26.28 -14.48 -13.35
N CYS A 61 25.14 -15.07 -12.98
CA CYS A 61 25.11 -16.30 -12.17
C CYS A 61 24.73 -17.57 -12.95
N GLY A 62 23.99 -17.43 -14.04
CA GLY A 62 23.36 -18.54 -14.75
C GLY A 62 21.84 -18.43 -14.78
N HIS A 63 21.22 -19.18 -15.69
CA HIS A 63 19.77 -19.21 -15.83
C HIS A 63 19.11 -19.93 -14.64
N VAL A 64 18.03 -19.34 -14.12
CA VAL A 64 17.16 -19.96 -13.10
C VAL A 64 15.81 -20.27 -13.74
N PRO A 65 15.33 -21.53 -13.70
CA PRO A 65 14.06 -21.93 -14.27
C PRO A 65 12.86 -21.33 -13.52
N GLY A 66 11.80 -21.02 -14.26
CA GLY A 66 10.60 -20.35 -13.76
C GLY A 66 10.65 -18.83 -13.90
N ALA A 67 9.52 -18.19 -13.61
CA ALA A 67 9.40 -16.74 -13.55
C ALA A 67 9.38 -16.26 -12.09
N LEU A 68 9.49 -14.94 -11.90
CA LEU A 68 9.44 -14.32 -10.59
C LEU A 68 8.08 -13.67 -10.36
N THR A 69 7.50 -13.95 -9.20
CA THR A 69 6.38 -13.19 -8.65
C THR A 69 6.93 -12.17 -7.66
N VAL A 70 6.42 -10.93 -7.73
CA VAL A 70 6.85 -9.82 -6.88
C VAL A 70 5.67 -9.37 -6.03
N ASP A 71 5.82 -9.44 -4.71
CA ASP A 71 4.87 -8.88 -3.76
C ASP A 71 5.47 -7.61 -3.12
N ALA A 72 4.91 -6.46 -3.50
CA ALA A 72 5.25 -5.15 -2.96
C ALA A 72 4.11 -4.53 -2.13
N SER A 73 3.11 -5.32 -1.73
CA SER A 73 1.92 -4.86 -1.01
C SER A 73 2.27 -4.14 0.30
N ALA A 74 3.31 -4.58 1.02
CA ALA A 74 3.76 -3.97 2.25
C ALA A 74 4.25 -2.51 2.11
N LEU A 75 4.60 -2.08 0.88
CA LEU A 75 5.03 -0.70 0.58
C LEU A 75 3.92 0.12 -0.09
N ARG A 76 2.69 -0.41 -0.09
CA ARG A 76 1.51 0.20 -0.68
C ARG A 76 0.41 0.29 0.37
N ARG A 77 -0.51 1.21 0.15
CA ARG A 77 -1.78 1.26 0.87
C ARG A 77 -2.89 1.23 -0.17
N LYS A 78 -3.60 0.10 -0.24
CA LYS A 78 -4.45 -0.24 -1.39
C LYS A 78 -3.60 -0.16 -2.68
N ASP A 79 -4.06 0.53 -3.71
CA ASP A 79 -3.31 0.71 -4.95
C ASP A 79 -2.25 1.83 -4.92
N ILE A 80 -2.18 2.59 -3.81
CA ILE A 80 -1.33 3.78 -3.72
C ILE A 80 0.08 3.43 -3.25
N LYS A 81 1.10 3.88 -4.00
CA LYS A 81 2.51 3.77 -3.62
C LYS A 81 2.82 4.75 -2.47
N LEU A 82 3.43 4.26 -1.40
CA LEU A 82 3.79 5.09 -0.24
C LEU A 82 5.07 5.92 -0.41
N GLY A 83 5.76 5.80 -1.54
CA GLY A 83 7.05 6.47 -1.78
C GLY A 83 8.25 5.78 -1.12
N LEU A 84 8.06 4.57 -0.57
CA LEU A 84 9.09 3.81 0.15
C LEU A 84 10.05 3.02 -0.77
N GLY A 85 10.17 3.38 -2.05
CA GLY A 85 11.13 2.76 -2.96
C GLY A 85 10.81 1.34 -3.44
N SER A 86 9.53 1.01 -3.69
CA SER A 86 9.11 -0.35 -4.11
C SER A 86 9.84 -0.90 -5.34
N SER A 87 10.19 -0.04 -6.31
CA SER A 87 10.91 -0.44 -7.52
C SER A 87 12.36 -0.86 -7.20
N ALA A 88 13.09 -0.04 -6.44
CA ALA A 88 14.45 -0.34 -6.01
C ALA A 88 14.51 -1.58 -5.11
N ALA A 89 13.55 -1.73 -4.19
CA ALA A 89 13.43 -2.91 -3.34
C ALA A 89 13.14 -4.17 -4.15
N ALA A 90 12.27 -4.10 -5.17
CA ALA A 90 12.01 -5.22 -6.07
C ALA A 90 13.26 -5.63 -6.86
N ALA A 91 14.03 -4.66 -7.39
CA ALA A 91 15.29 -4.92 -8.08
C ALA A 91 16.31 -5.62 -7.15
N ALA A 92 16.51 -5.09 -5.94
CA ALA A 92 17.43 -5.68 -4.95
C ALA A 92 17.02 -7.10 -4.56
N ALA A 93 15.74 -7.34 -4.28
CA ALA A 93 15.21 -8.65 -3.94
C ALA A 93 15.36 -9.65 -5.10
N THR A 94 15.14 -9.22 -6.35
CA THR A 94 15.32 -10.04 -7.55
C THR A 94 16.76 -10.48 -7.73
N ALA A 95 17.72 -9.56 -7.64
CA ALA A 95 19.14 -9.92 -7.70
C ALA A 95 19.50 -10.90 -6.57
N ALA A 96 19.07 -10.62 -5.34
CA ALA A 96 19.31 -11.50 -4.20
C ALA A 96 18.74 -12.92 -4.39
N ALA A 97 17.53 -13.06 -4.94
CA ALA A 97 16.91 -14.36 -5.18
C ALA A 97 17.68 -15.21 -6.21
N VAL A 98 18.22 -14.59 -7.26
CA VAL A 98 19.05 -15.28 -8.26
C VAL A 98 20.36 -15.76 -7.65
N PHE A 99 21.05 -14.89 -6.90
CA PHE A 99 22.31 -15.23 -6.24
C PHE A 99 22.09 -16.35 -5.20
N ALA A 100 21.06 -16.24 -4.36
CA ALA A 100 20.72 -17.25 -3.36
C ALA A 100 20.31 -18.59 -3.97
N THR A 101 19.61 -18.60 -5.11
CA THR A 101 19.24 -19.83 -5.82
C THR A 101 20.45 -20.58 -6.38
N HIS A 102 21.55 -19.86 -6.65
CA HIS A 102 22.85 -20.43 -7.00
C HIS A 102 23.71 -20.79 -5.78
N GLY A 103 23.14 -20.77 -4.57
CA GLY A 103 23.83 -21.13 -3.34
C GLY A 103 24.86 -20.10 -2.86
N LYS A 104 24.81 -18.85 -3.36
CA LYS A 104 25.64 -17.76 -2.86
C LYS A 104 25.05 -17.25 -1.54
N GLU A 105 25.89 -17.11 -0.52
CA GLU A 105 25.50 -16.67 0.83
C GLU A 105 25.30 -15.15 0.83
N LEU A 106 24.12 -14.68 1.26
CA LEU A 106 23.79 -13.24 1.28
C LEU A 106 24.35 -12.54 2.52
N GLU A 107 25.04 -13.27 3.39
CA GLU A 107 25.81 -12.76 4.51
C GLU A 107 27.24 -12.38 4.07
N ASP A 108 27.73 -12.91 2.94
CA ASP A 108 29.04 -12.59 2.37
C ASP A 108 29.03 -11.17 1.78
N PRO A 109 29.88 -10.24 2.27
CA PRO A 109 29.99 -8.89 1.74
C PRO A 109 30.28 -8.82 0.23
N ALA A 110 31.04 -9.77 -0.32
CA ALA A 110 31.34 -9.81 -1.75
C ALA A 110 30.11 -10.17 -2.59
N VAL A 111 29.27 -11.08 -2.08
CA VAL A 111 27.99 -11.45 -2.70
C VAL A 111 27.03 -10.29 -2.63
N VAL A 112 26.88 -9.64 -1.47
CA VAL A 112 25.97 -8.49 -1.34
C VAL A 112 26.40 -7.32 -2.20
N ARG A 113 27.70 -7.07 -2.32
CA ARG A 113 28.21 -6.08 -3.28
C ARG A 113 27.80 -6.43 -4.71
N SER A 114 27.93 -7.69 -5.11
CA SER A 114 27.53 -8.14 -6.45
C SER A 114 26.02 -8.00 -6.69
N VAL A 115 25.21 -8.28 -5.67
CA VAL A 115 23.75 -8.07 -5.68
C VAL A 115 23.41 -6.59 -5.81
N PHE A 116 24.05 -5.73 -5.02
CA PHE A 116 23.89 -4.28 -5.07
C PHE A 116 24.25 -3.72 -6.45
N GLU A 117 25.41 -4.09 -7.01
CA GLU A 117 25.84 -3.65 -8.34
C GLU A 117 24.86 -4.11 -9.43
N CYS A 118 24.37 -5.35 -9.35
CA CYS A 118 23.41 -5.89 -10.30
C CYS A 118 22.06 -5.15 -10.22
N ALA A 119 21.57 -4.88 -9.01
CA ALA A 119 20.33 -4.15 -8.81
C ALA A 119 20.45 -2.67 -9.21
N LEU A 120 21.61 -2.05 -8.96
CA LEU A 120 21.89 -0.67 -9.33
C LEU A 120 21.89 -0.50 -10.85
N GLU A 121 22.59 -1.38 -11.57
CA GLU A 121 22.65 -1.39 -13.03
C GLU A 121 21.26 -1.67 -13.64
N GLY A 122 20.57 -2.69 -13.14
CA GLY A 122 19.22 -3.05 -13.60
C GLY A 122 18.22 -1.91 -13.41
N HIS A 123 18.24 -1.27 -12.24
CA HIS A 123 17.36 -0.14 -11.95
C HIS A 123 17.72 1.11 -12.78
N ALA A 124 19.01 1.42 -12.94
CA ALA A 124 19.47 2.57 -13.71
C ALA A 124 19.17 2.46 -15.21
N SER A 125 19.05 1.25 -15.76
CA SER A 125 18.67 1.05 -17.17
C SER A 125 17.23 1.52 -17.47
N ILE A 126 16.35 1.54 -16.46
CA ILE A 126 14.97 2.02 -16.57
C ILE A 126 14.83 3.46 -16.04
N ALA A 127 15.55 3.80 -14.97
CA ALA A 127 15.50 5.10 -14.30
C ALA A 127 16.88 5.79 -14.24
N PRO A 128 17.48 6.17 -15.39
CA PRO A 128 18.87 6.66 -15.45
C PRO A 128 19.10 7.98 -14.69
N GLN A 129 18.03 8.74 -14.49
CA GLN A 129 18.06 10.02 -13.79
C GLN A 129 18.20 9.86 -12.27
N GLY A 130 17.88 8.67 -11.73
CA GLY A 130 17.92 8.40 -10.29
C GLY A 130 19.35 8.37 -9.75
N SER A 131 19.53 8.71 -8.48
CA SER A 131 20.85 8.69 -7.85
C SER A 131 21.37 7.29 -7.54
N GLY A 132 20.48 6.29 -7.44
CA GLY A 132 20.79 4.95 -6.93
C GLY A 132 20.69 4.82 -5.40
N VAL A 133 20.40 5.91 -4.68
CA VAL A 133 20.29 5.91 -3.21
C VAL A 133 19.24 4.93 -2.68
N ASP A 134 18.12 4.82 -3.40
CA ASP A 134 17.03 3.90 -3.06
C ASP A 134 17.46 2.43 -3.15
N VAL A 135 18.31 2.10 -4.14
CA VAL A 135 18.86 0.75 -4.33
C VAL A 135 19.90 0.45 -3.25
N ALA A 136 20.74 1.41 -2.90
CA ALA A 136 21.73 1.26 -1.83
C ALA A 136 21.05 0.90 -0.49
N ALA A 137 20.00 1.64 -0.12
CA ALA A 137 19.22 1.34 1.08
C ALA A 137 18.56 -0.05 1.03
N SER A 138 17.99 -0.40 -0.12
CA SER A 138 17.31 -1.70 -0.30
C SER A 138 18.27 -2.88 -0.26
N ALA A 139 19.48 -2.73 -0.80
CA ALA A 139 20.45 -3.83 -0.88
C ALA A 139 21.30 -4.00 0.38
N LEU A 140 21.66 -2.90 1.05
CA LEU A 140 22.61 -2.92 2.16
C LEU A 140 21.92 -2.87 3.53
N GLY A 141 20.72 -2.29 3.60
CA GLY A 141 19.98 -2.12 4.85
C GLY A 141 20.56 -1.03 5.77
N GLY A 142 19.92 -0.84 6.93
CA GLY A 142 20.37 0.10 7.96
C GLY A 142 20.28 1.57 7.56
N PHE A 143 21.11 2.41 8.20
CA PHE A 143 21.31 3.81 7.85
C PHE A 143 22.58 3.93 7.02
N LEU A 144 22.53 4.71 5.94
CA LEU A 144 23.63 4.85 5.02
C LEU A 144 23.87 6.33 4.70
N LYS A 145 25.14 6.74 4.77
CA LYS A 145 25.65 7.91 4.07
C LYS A 145 25.89 7.51 2.62
N PHE A 146 25.33 8.27 1.71
CA PHE A 146 25.39 8.00 0.28
C PHE A 146 25.92 9.24 -0.45
N ARG A 147 26.78 9.05 -1.45
CA ARG A 147 27.21 10.11 -2.35
C ARG A 147 27.30 9.58 -3.78
N ARG A 148 26.87 10.40 -4.74
CA ARG A 148 26.99 10.12 -6.17
C ARG A 148 28.02 11.05 -6.80
N GLY A 149 29.12 10.50 -7.29
CA GLY A 149 30.11 11.21 -8.11
C GLY A 149 30.25 10.53 -9.47
N ASN A 150 31.48 10.24 -9.88
CA ASN A 150 31.77 9.38 -11.04
C ASN A 150 31.34 7.91 -10.83
N GLY A 151 30.95 7.57 -9.59
CA GLY A 151 30.36 6.31 -9.19
C GLY A 151 29.50 6.53 -7.95
N VAL A 152 29.22 5.46 -7.23
CA VAL A 152 28.42 5.51 -6.01
C VAL A 152 29.31 5.16 -4.82
N GLU A 153 29.30 6.03 -3.81
CA GLU A 153 29.96 5.82 -2.53
C GLU A 153 28.91 5.61 -1.44
N VAL A 154 29.07 4.55 -0.66
CA VAL A 154 28.15 4.22 0.43
C VAL A 154 28.94 3.90 1.69
N GLN A 155 28.54 4.48 2.81
CA GLN A 155 29.11 4.21 4.14
C GLN A 155 27.97 3.94 5.13
N PRO A 156 28.01 2.83 5.90
CA PRO A 156 27.05 2.59 6.96
C PRO A 156 27.16 3.62 8.08
N LEU A 157 26.02 4.03 8.63
CA LEU A 157 25.92 4.92 9.78
C LEU A 157 25.26 4.21 10.96
N ALA A 158 25.65 4.60 12.17
CA ALA A 158 24.91 4.27 13.38
C ALA A 158 23.94 5.41 13.70
N ALA A 159 22.69 5.09 14.02
CA ALA A 159 21.76 6.11 14.48
C ALA A 159 22.20 6.64 15.86
N PRO A 160 22.16 7.96 16.09
CA PRO A 160 22.42 8.52 17.41
C PRO A 160 21.49 7.93 18.49
N SER A 161 22.04 7.71 19.68
CA SER A 161 21.27 7.13 20.79
C SER A 161 20.07 8.00 21.15
N GLY A 162 18.90 7.38 21.31
CA GLY A 162 17.65 8.08 21.62
C GLY A 162 16.95 8.75 20.44
N LEU A 163 17.50 8.66 19.21
CA LEU A 163 16.82 9.15 18.02
C LEU A 163 15.68 8.20 17.62
N CYS A 164 14.45 8.69 17.70
CA CYS A 164 13.27 8.02 17.17
C CYS A 164 12.84 8.67 15.85
N ILE A 165 12.57 7.85 14.82
CA ILE A 165 12.13 8.32 13.51
C ILE A 165 10.76 7.73 13.22
N GLU A 166 9.77 8.60 13.01
CA GLU A 166 8.42 8.21 12.61
C GLU A 166 8.16 8.65 11.17
N LEU A 167 7.67 7.73 10.35
CA LEU A 167 7.35 8.01 8.95
C LEU A 167 5.84 8.26 8.80
N VAL A 168 5.50 9.48 8.39
CA VAL A 168 4.11 9.92 8.22
C VAL A 168 3.76 10.00 6.73
N TRP A 169 2.74 9.25 6.32
CA TRP A 169 2.20 9.35 4.96
C TRP A 169 1.15 10.46 4.89
N THR A 170 1.36 11.44 4.02
CA THR A 170 0.52 12.65 3.89
C THR A 170 -0.84 12.44 3.22
N GLY A 171 -1.15 11.20 2.82
CA GLY A 171 -2.36 10.86 2.06
C GLY A 171 -2.30 11.14 0.56
N HIS A 172 -1.25 11.83 0.09
CA HIS A 172 -1.12 12.23 -1.31
C HIS A 172 0.11 11.57 -1.95
N ALA A 173 -0.09 10.88 -3.06
CA ALA A 173 1.02 10.37 -3.86
C ALA A 173 1.62 11.52 -4.68
N ALA A 174 2.89 11.86 -4.43
CA ALA A 174 3.62 12.79 -5.27
C ALA A 174 4.11 12.08 -6.54
N ARG A 175 3.97 12.72 -7.70
CA ARG A 175 4.64 12.29 -8.93
C ARG A 175 6.07 12.83 -8.93
N THR A 176 7.02 11.99 -8.52
CA THR A 176 8.44 12.36 -8.40
C THR A 176 9.00 13.00 -9.66
N SER A 177 8.62 12.51 -10.85
CA SER A 177 9.05 13.08 -12.13
C SER A 177 8.58 14.51 -12.37
N GLU A 178 7.38 14.88 -11.89
CA GLU A 178 6.86 16.24 -12.02
C GLU A 178 7.62 17.21 -11.12
N LEU A 179 7.88 16.83 -9.87
CA LEU A 179 8.62 17.67 -8.93
C LEU A 179 10.08 17.85 -9.35
N VAL A 180 10.73 16.78 -9.83
CA VAL A 180 12.07 16.86 -10.41
C VAL A 180 12.05 17.76 -11.65
N GLY A 181 11.06 17.63 -12.52
CA GLY A 181 10.89 18.50 -13.69
C GLY A 181 10.87 19.98 -13.31
N LYS A 182 10.06 20.38 -12.32
CA LYS A 182 9.98 21.77 -11.84
C LYS A 182 11.31 22.31 -11.31
N VAL A 183 12.08 21.48 -10.59
CA VAL A 183 13.42 21.86 -10.10
C VAL A 183 14.41 22.01 -11.26
N LEU A 184 14.32 21.14 -12.28
CA LEU A 184 15.15 21.26 -13.48
C LEU A 184 14.76 22.48 -14.35
N GLU A 185 13.48 22.82 -14.42
CA GLU A 185 13.00 24.05 -15.06
C GLU A 185 13.53 25.31 -14.37
N LEU A 186 13.66 25.30 -13.02
CA LEU A 186 14.31 26.38 -12.29
C LEU A 186 15.78 26.54 -12.71
N ARG A 187 16.49 25.42 -12.90
CA ARG A 187 17.89 25.42 -13.38
C ARG A 187 18.03 26.10 -14.73
N GLU A 188 17.07 25.92 -15.63
CA GLU A 188 17.09 26.53 -16.96
C GLU A 188 16.64 28.00 -16.92
N ARG A 189 15.57 28.30 -16.19
CA ARG A 189 14.96 29.64 -16.12
C ARG A 189 15.77 30.64 -15.32
N ALA A 190 16.39 30.20 -14.22
CA ALA A 190 17.13 31.05 -13.28
C ALA A 190 18.34 30.29 -12.69
N PRO A 191 19.41 30.08 -13.47
CA PRO A 191 20.55 29.24 -13.07
C PRO A 191 21.30 29.76 -11.84
N ALA A 192 21.36 31.09 -11.65
CA ALA A 192 21.97 31.68 -10.46
C ALA A 192 21.17 31.35 -9.19
N ASP A 193 19.85 31.52 -9.24
CA ASP A 193 18.94 31.20 -8.13
C ASP A 193 18.97 29.69 -7.83
N TYR A 194 18.91 28.85 -8.86
CA TYR A 194 19.09 27.40 -8.72
C TYR A 194 20.39 27.06 -7.99
N GLY A 195 21.52 27.63 -8.43
CA GLY A 195 22.82 27.41 -7.83
C GLY A 195 22.86 27.82 -6.36
N GLN A 196 22.26 28.96 -6.02
CA GLN A 196 22.18 29.44 -4.63
C GLN A 196 21.35 28.50 -3.74
N HIS A 197 20.17 28.08 -4.21
CA HIS A 197 19.31 27.17 -3.46
C HIS A 197 19.95 25.79 -3.28
N LEU A 198 20.55 25.26 -4.35
CA LEU A 198 21.24 23.98 -4.31
C LEU A 198 22.47 24.03 -3.41
N ALA A 199 23.28 25.10 -3.44
CA ALA A 199 24.42 25.24 -2.54
C ALA A 199 23.99 25.26 -1.06
N ARG A 200 22.90 25.97 -0.74
CA ARG A 200 22.32 25.98 0.60
C ARG A 200 21.81 24.60 1.02
N LEU A 201 21.14 23.89 0.10
CA LEU A 201 20.64 22.54 0.37
C LEU A 201 21.78 21.54 0.58
N SER A 202 22.83 21.62 -0.24
CA SER A 202 24.04 20.81 -0.11
C SER A 202 24.78 21.05 1.21
N ALA A 203 24.92 22.32 1.63
CA ALA A 203 25.49 22.65 2.94
C ALA A 203 24.66 22.07 4.09
N ALA A 204 23.34 22.24 4.04
CA ALA A 204 22.45 21.67 5.06
C ALA A 204 22.47 20.13 5.07
N ALA A 205 22.63 19.48 3.92
CA ALA A 205 22.79 18.03 3.82
C ALA A 205 24.12 17.56 4.44
N GLN A 206 25.20 18.33 4.27
CA GLN A 206 26.48 18.05 4.92
C GLN A 206 26.36 18.19 6.44
N ASP A 207 25.75 19.27 6.93
CA ASP A 207 25.48 19.46 8.36
C ASP A 207 24.63 18.33 8.95
N PHE A 208 23.65 17.83 8.18
CA PHE A 208 22.82 16.69 8.57
C PHE A 208 23.64 15.42 8.72
N VAL A 209 24.49 15.12 7.73
CA VAL A 209 25.37 13.95 7.75
C VAL A 209 26.32 13.99 8.94
N ASP A 210 26.94 15.15 9.19
CA ASP A 210 27.90 15.31 10.29
C ASP A 210 27.20 15.14 11.65
N ALA A 211 26.00 15.70 11.82
CA ALA A 211 25.20 15.50 13.02
C ALA A 211 24.73 14.04 13.20
N PHE A 212 24.46 13.33 12.10
CA PHE A 212 24.04 11.93 12.16
C PHE A 212 25.21 10.99 12.48
N ASP A 213 26.41 11.28 11.98
CA ASP A 213 27.61 10.45 12.15
C ASP A 213 28.28 10.69 13.52
N GLU A 214 28.38 11.95 13.95
CA GLU A 214 29.17 12.35 15.14
C GLU A 214 28.34 13.02 16.25
N GLY A 215 27.09 13.39 15.97
CA GLY A 215 26.27 14.22 16.85
C GLY A 215 25.30 13.48 17.77
N SER A 216 24.51 14.26 18.52
CA SER A 216 23.42 13.75 19.35
C SER A 216 22.09 13.69 18.59
N ALA A 217 21.09 12.98 19.13
CA ALA A 217 19.73 13.00 18.58
C ALA A 217 19.16 14.44 18.49
N ALA A 218 19.50 15.31 19.45
CA ALA A 218 19.09 16.71 19.44
C ALA A 218 19.74 17.51 18.31
N ASP A 219 21.01 17.22 17.97
CA ASP A 219 21.69 17.83 16.84
C ASP A 219 21.03 17.44 15.51
N VAL A 220 20.73 16.16 15.33
CA VAL A 220 20.01 15.66 14.14
C VAL A 220 18.67 16.36 13.98
N ILE A 221 17.88 16.50 15.06
CA ILE A 221 16.59 17.19 15.02
C ILE A 221 16.76 18.67 14.62
N ARG A 222 17.78 19.34 15.16
CA ARG A 222 18.06 20.75 14.86
C ARG A 222 18.42 20.94 13.39
N VAL A 223 19.36 20.15 12.87
CA VAL A 223 19.78 20.26 11.45
C VAL A 223 18.72 19.77 10.48
N ALA A 224 17.87 18.81 10.88
CA ALA A 224 16.70 18.39 10.10
C ALA A 224 15.74 19.57 9.85
N ALA A 225 15.51 20.42 10.85
CA ALA A 225 14.69 21.63 10.69
C ALA A 225 15.33 22.63 9.71
N SER A 226 16.66 22.82 9.79
CA SER A 226 17.39 23.67 8.85
C SER A 226 17.34 23.13 7.41
N TYR A 227 17.51 21.81 7.24
CA TYR A 227 17.40 21.13 5.96
C TYR A 227 15.99 21.24 5.36
N ALA A 228 14.95 21.04 6.17
CA ALA A 228 13.56 21.23 5.76
C ALA A 228 13.29 22.67 5.29
N GLY A 229 13.88 23.67 5.95
CA GLY A 229 13.81 25.07 5.53
C GLY A 229 14.48 25.33 4.17
N ALA A 230 15.64 24.70 3.90
CA ALA A 230 16.31 24.79 2.60
C ALA A 230 15.49 24.12 1.48
N MET A 231 14.91 22.95 1.76
CA MET A 231 14.01 22.24 0.86
C MET A 231 12.76 23.06 0.51
N ALA A 232 12.13 23.70 1.50
CA ALA A 232 10.98 24.57 1.29
C ALA A 232 11.36 25.74 0.37
N ALA A 233 12.48 26.42 0.63
CA ALA A 233 12.94 27.52 -0.19
C ALA A 233 13.20 27.11 -1.66
N LEU A 234 13.79 25.94 -1.89
CA LEU A 234 13.95 25.39 -3.25
C LEU A 234 12.59 25.11 -3.91
N GLY A 235 11.65 24.49 -3.16
CA GLY A 235 10.30 24.20 -3.64
C GLY A 235 9.53 25.46 -4.04
N ASP A 236 9.69 26.54 -3.27
CA ASP A 236 9.07 27.85 -3.53
C ASP A 236 9.61 28.46 -4.83
N ALA A 237 10.94 28.49 -4.98
CA ALA A 237 11.60 29.02 -6.18
C ALA A 237 11.26 28.21 -7.45
N ALA A 238 11.13 26.89 -7.30
CA ALA A 238 10.77 25.98 -8.39
C ALA A 238 9.26 25.97 -8.71
N GLY A 239 8.40 26.61 -7.89
CA GLY A 239 6.95 26.47 -8.02
C GLY A 239 6.45 25.04 -7.78
N ALA A 240 7.23 24.26 -7.02
CA ALA A 240 7.00 22.84 -6.75
C ALA A 240 6.19 22.58 -5.46
N GLN A 241 5.68 23.62 -4.80
CA GLN A 241 4.79 23.44 -3.65
C GLN A 241 3.54 22.64 -4.05
N ALA A 242 3.20 21.62 -3.25
CA ALA A 242 1.89 21.00 -3.30
C ALA A 242 0.85 22.00 -2.77
N ARG A 243 0.23 22.80 -3.66
CA ARG A 243 -0.98 23.54 -3.28
C ARG A 243 -2.07 22.54 -2.90
N PRO A 244 -2.64 22.60 -1.68
CA PRO A 244 -3.91 21.92 -1.43
C PRO A 244 -4.95 22.54 -2.36
N SER A 245 -5.67 21.72 -3.12
CA SER A 245 -6.81 22.15 -3.91
C SER A 245 -7.99 22.47 -2.98
N SER A 246 -7.95 23.60 -2.29
CA SER A 246 -9.11 24.19 -1.63
C SER A 246 -9.10 25.69 -1.86
N LYS A 247 -10.15 26.21 -2.51
CA LYS A 247 -10.41 27.66 -2.61
C LYS A 247 -10.36 28.29 -1.21
N PRO A 248 -9.81 29.49 -1.05
CA PRO A 248 -9.82 30.16 0.25
C PRO A 248 -11.23 30.65 0.54
N SER A 249 -11.91 30.00 1.49
CA SER A 249 -12.97 30.68 2.25
C SER A 249 -12.29 31.61 3.24
N SER A 250 -12.63 32.90 3.15
CA SER A 250 -12.20 34.00 4.02
C SER A 250 -12.00 33.60 5.49
N GLY A 251 -10.76 33.67 5.96
CA GLY A 251 -10.38 33.50 7.36
C GLY A 251 -8.86 33.60 7.50
N ALA A 252 -8.39 34.50 8.37
CA ALA A 252 -6.99 34.90 8.60
C ALA A 252 -5.96 33.73 8.69
N PRO A 253 -4.67 33.98 8.37
CA PRO A 253 -3.67 32.92 8.25
C PRO A 253 -3.35 32.31 9.61
N ARG A 254 -3.70 31.02 9.80
CA ARG A 254 -3.12 30.20 10.86
C ARG A 254 -1.81 29.61 10.34
N SER A 255 -0.70 30.04 10.94
CA SER A 255 0.64 29.54 10.69
C SER A 255 0.73 28.03 10.95
N SER A 256 1.30 27.30 10.00
CA SER A 256 1.60 25.87 10.06
C SER A 256 2.83 25.54 10.94
N GLN A 257 3.05 26.30 12.02
CA GLN A 257 4.16 26.09 12.97
C GLN A 257 3.76 25.26 14.21
N ALA A 258 2.56 24.67 14.24
CA ALA A 258 2.01 24.08 15.46
C ALA A 258 2.51 22.64 15.79
N ALA A 259 3.32 21.99 14.96
CA ALA A 259 3.77 20.62 15.22
C ALA A 259 5.09 20.50 16.00
N PHE A 260 5.77 21.60 16.34
CA PHE A 260 7.14 21.56 16.90
C PHE A 260 7.34 22.27 18.25
N ARG A 261 6.27 22.66 18.96
CA ARG A 261 6.36 23.34 20.27
C ARG A 261 6.15 22.43 21.50
N GLY A 262 6.12 21.11 21.33
CA GLY A 262 5.75 20.17 22.41
C GLY A 262 6.89 19.58 23.25
N ALA A 263 8.17 19.74 22.87
CA ALA A 263 9.28 18.99 23.49
C ALA A 263 10.32 19.87 24.22
N GLN A 264 9.94 21.07 24.65
CA GLN A 264 10.78 21.93 25.50
C GLN A 264 10.21 22.01 26.90
N SER A 265 10.33 20.94 27.67
CA SER A 265 10.39 20.99 29.13
C SER A 265 10.69 19.60 29.64
N LEU A 266 11.94 19.36 30.02
CA LEU A 266 12.37 18.47 31.10
C LEU A 266 13.88 18.66 31.23
N ALA A 267 14.26 19.60 32.09
CA ALA A 267 15.63 19.79 32.55
C ALA A 267 15.91 18.82 33.71
N ALA A 268 17.05 18.11 33.67
CA ALA A 268 17.74 17.53 34.83
C ALA A 268 19.18 17.12 34.41
N PRO A 269 20.12 16.87 35.35
CA PRO A 269 21.14 17.84 35.73
C PRO A 269 22.57 17.40 35.35
N ALA A 270 23.50 18.32 35.61
CA ALA A 270 24.95 18.20 35.45
C ALA A 270 25.55 16.90 36.02
N ALA A 271 26.47 16.30 35.27
CA ALA A 271 27.37 15.26 35.75
C ALA A 271 28.82 15.61 35.41
N GLU A 272 29.67 15.31 36.38
CA GLU A 272 31.03 15.80 36.61
C GLU A 272 32.08 15.33 35.59
N THR A 273 33.10 16.18 35.48
CA THR A 273 34.43 15.94 34.91
C THR A 273 35.20 14.80 35.59
N LEU A 274 36.00 14.04 34.81
CA LEU A 274 37.41 13.63 35.02
C LEU A 274 37.77 12.40 34.12
N PRO A 275 39.04 12.02 33.90
CA PRO A 275 40.05 12.72 33.11
C PRO A 275 40.61 11.87 31.94
N SER A 276 41.43 12.53 31.13
CA SER A 276 42.15 12.03 29.95
C SER A 276 43.15 10.91 30.24
N HIS A 277 43.18 9.89 29.38
CA HIS A 277 44.32 8.98 29.24
C HIS A 277 44.72 8.81 27.77
N SER A 278 45.99 9.15 27.52
CA SER A 278 46.71 8.99 26.26
C SER A 278 47.11 7.53 26.04
N SER A 279 46.94 7.01 24.82
CA SER A 279 47.86 5.97 24.31
C SER A 279 47.81 5.80 22.79
N ARG A 280 48.96 6.14 22.18
CA ARG A 280 49.68 5.42 21.11
C ARG A 280 48.92 5.05 19.83
N THR A 281 49.29 5.81 18.80
CA THR A 281 49.21 5.49 17.38
C THR A 281 49.86 4.15 17.03
N ARG A 282 49.06 3.24 16.45
CA ARG A 282 49.51 2.18 15.54
C ARG A 282 48.89 2.45 14.16
N PRO A 283 49.61 2.21 13.06
CA PRO A 283 49.08 2.44 11.72
C PRO A 283 47.99 1.39 11.44
N GLN A 284 46.75 1.86 11.31
CA GLN A 284 45.60 1.05 10.88
C GLN A 284 45.75 0.74 9.38
N PRO A 285 45.59 -0.52 8.93
CA PRO A 285 45.39 -0.81 7.51
C PRO A 285 44.08 -0.15 7.06
N ARG A 286 44.04 0.38 5.82
CA ARG A 286 42.88 1.07 5.27
C ARG A 286 41.60 0.23 5.47
N PRO A 287 40.57 0.73 6.17
CA PRO A 287 39.32 -0.01 6.32
C PRO A 287 38.65 -0.14 4.95
N SER A 288 38.14 -1.32 4.63
CA SER A 288 37.24 -1.50 3.50
C SER A 288 35.98 -0.67 3.76
N ASN A 289 35.63 0.25 2.86
CA ASN A 289 34.42 1.09 2.92
C ASN A 289 33.09 0.31 2.79
N TRP A 290 33.05 -0.98 3.11
CA TRP A 290 31.90 -1.85 2.91
C TRP A 290 31.41 -2.42 4.25
N PRO A 291 30.09 -2.51 4.50
CA PRO A 291 29.53 -3.00 5.75
C PRO A 291 30.01 -4.42 6.08
N ALA A 292 30.40 -4.64 7.34
CA ALA A 292 30.87 -5.95 7.82
C ALA A 292 29.76 -7.00 7.93
N THR A 293 28.49 -6.60 7.98
CA THR A 293 27.33 -7.51 7.92
C THR A 293 26.16 -6.84 7.21
N PRO A 294 25.72 -7.36 6.04
CA PRO A 294 24.55 -6.86 5.35
C PRO A 294 23.27 -7.30 6.07
N LYS A 295 22.44 -6.35 6.50
CA LYS A 295 21.10 -6.61 7.10
C LYS A 295 19.97 -6.56 6.06
N GLY A 296 20.35 -6.45 4.78
CA GLY A 296 19.46 -6.11 3.68
C GLY A 296 18.50 -7.21 3.25
N PHE A 297 18.81 -8.50 3.45
CA PHE A 297 18.03 -9.58 2.83
C PHE A 297 17.46 -10.59 3.83
N ILE A 298 16.26 -11.10 3.54
CA ILE A 298 15.66 -12.27 4.22
C ILE A 298 15.27 -13.28 3.15
N LEU A 299 15.67 -14.54 3.30
CA LEU A 299 15.44 -15.62 2.35
C LEU A 299 14.15 -16.39 2.67
N SER A 300 13.43 -16.80 1.62
CA SER A 300 12.30 -17.74 1.72
C SER A 300 12.54 -18.95 0.83
N ARG A 301 12.42 -20.16 1.37
CA ARG A 301 12.56 -21.42 0.61
C ARG A 301 11.19 -21.93 0.23
N SER A 302 10.94 -22.16 -1.07
CA SER A 302 9.79 -22.98 -1.45
C SER A 302 10.14 -24.46 -1.26
N ARG A 303 9.52 -25.10 -0.26
CA ARG A 303 9.35 -26.56 -0.29
C ARG A 303 8.06 -26.81 -1.05
N GLY A 304 8.11 -27.65 -2.07
CA GLY A 304 6.92 -28.12 -2.78
C GLY A 304 5.99 -28.83 -1.79
N ALA A 305 5.04 -28.07 -1.26
CA ALA A 305 3.91 -28.54 -0.48
C ALA A 305 2.85 -27.44 -0.59
N HIS A 306 1.71 -27.78 -1.18
CA HIS A 306 0.49 -27.00 -1.00
C HIS A 306 0.24 -26.85 0.50
N LEU A 307 0.58 -25.68 1.05
CA LEU A 307 0.18 -25.26 2.39
C LEU A 307 -0.78 -24.11 2.19
N ALA A 308 -2.05 -24.42 2.45
CA ALA A 308 -3.15 -23.48 2.50
C ALA A 308 -2.76 -22.29 3.38
N CYS A 309 -2.79 -21.12 2.75
CA CYS A 309 -2.64 -19.83 3.38
C CYS A 309 -3.76 -19.67 4.43
N GLY A 310 -3.38 -19.63 5.70
CA GLY A 310 -4.24 -19.11 6.76
C GLY A 310 -4.38 -17.60 6.55
N ARG A 311 -5.43 -17.20 5.83
CA ARG A 311 -5.95 -15.83 5.81
C ARG A 311 -6.35 -15.44 7.22
N THR A 312 -5.72 -14.42 7.77
CA THR A 312 -6.37 -13.55 8.75
C THR A 312 -6.97 -12.39 7.97
N GLU A 313 -8.29 -12.40 7.85
CA GLU A 313 -9.13 -11.41 7.19
C GLU A 313 -8.96 -10.02 7.81
N GLY A 314 -8.90 -9.01 6.95
CA GLY A 314 -8.91 -7.60 7.33
C GLY A 314 -9.03 -6.73 6.07
N ASP A 315 -10.27 -6.39 5.74
CA ASP A 315 -10.73 -5.41 4.74
C ASP A 315 -10.53 -5.72 3.24
N GLU A 316 -10.95 -6.91 2.83
CA GLU A 316 -11.70 -7.03 1.57
C GLU A 316 -13.18 -6.77 1.90
N PRO A 317 -13.93 -5.96 1.10
CA PRO A 317 -15.39 -5.96 1.19
C PRO A 317 -15.87 -7.41 1.15
N SER A 318 -16.56 -7.84 2.21
CA SER A 318 -17.02 -9.22 2.35
C SER A 318 -17.72 -9.64 1.05
N MET A 319 -17.52 -10.86 0.55
CA MET A 319 -18.25 -11.35 -0.64
C MET A 319 -19.77 -11.11 -0.51
N PHE A 320 -20.25 -11.05 0.74
CA PHE A 320 -21.60 -10.68 1.14
C PHE A 320 -21.97 -9.23 0.81
N ILE A 321 -21.09 -8.23 0.96
CA ILE A 321 -21.42 -6.85 0.60
C ILE A 321 -21.70 -6.70 -0.90
N TYR A 322 -20.95 -7.40 -1.76
CA TYR A 322 -21.23 -7.45 -3.19
C TYR A 322 -22.53 -8.16 -3.50
N LEU A 323 -22.83 -9.25 -2.77
CA LEU A 323 -24.13 -9.95 -2.88
C LEU A 323 -25.29 -9.03 -2.46
N TYR A 324 -25.14 -8.24 -1.40
CA TYR A 324 -26.15 -7.31 -0.92
C TYR A 324 -26.35 -6.15 -1.90
N ILE A 325 -25.27 -5.53 -2.40
CA ILE A 325 -25.36 -4.47 -3.42
C ILE A 325 -26.01 -5.01 -4.70
N LEU A 326 -25.59 -6.18 -5.19
CA LEU A 326 -26.18 -6.81 -6.37
C LEU A 326 -27.68 -7.07 -6.18
N SER A 327 -28.07 -7.60 -5.02
CA SER A 327 -29.48 -7.83 -4.71
C SER A 327 -30.27 -6.53 -4.59
N LEU A 328 -29.73 -5.48 -3.99
CA LEU A 328 -30.40 -4.18 -3.89
C LEU A 328 -30.62 -3.54 -5.27
N VAL A 329 -29.61 -3.58 -6.14
CA VAL A 329 -29.71 -3.10 -7.52
C VAL A 329 -30.74 -3.91 -8.31
N LEU A 330 -30.71 -5.25 -8.19
CA LEU A 330 -31.69 -6.12 -8.85
C LEU A 330 -33.11 -5.85 -8.35
N GLY A 331 -33.29 -5.65 -7.04
CA GLY A 331 -34.56 -5.31 -6.41
C GLY A 331 -35.10 -3.96 -6.90
N ALA A 332 -34.26 -2.94 -6.99
CA ALA A 332 -34.61 -1.62 -7.53
C ALA A 332 -35.01 -1.70 -9.01
N VAL A 333 -34.29 -2.49 -9.82
CA VAL A 333 -34.64 -2.72 -11.23
C VAL A 333 -35.97 -3.45 -11.35
N LEU A 334 -36.20 -4.51 -10.57
CA LEU A 334 -37.47 -5.24 -10.57
C LEU A 334 -38.64 -4.35 -10.11
N LEU A 335 -38.42 -3.48 -9.12
CA LEU A 335 -39.42 -2.52 -8.66
C LEU A 335 -39.71 -1.46 -9.75
N ALA A 336 -38.68 -0.93 -10.41
CA ALA A 336 -38.84 0.00 -11.52
C ALA A 336 -39.60 -0.65 -12.68
N VAL A 337 -39.25 -1.89 -13.06
CA VAL A 337 -40.00 -2.65 -14.08
C VAL A 337 -41.45 -2.86 -13.64
N ALA A 338 -41.70 -3.20 -12.38
CA ALA A 338 -43.05 -3.36 -11.85
C ALA A 338 -43.85 -2.04 -11.81
N LEU A 339 -43.21 -0.88 -11.61
CA LEU A 339 -43.88 0.42 -11.60
C LEU A 339 -44.13 0.96 -13.01
N PHE A 340 -43.20 0.73 -13.95
CA PHE A 340 -43.27 1.28 -15.31
C PHE A 340 -43.99 0.37 -16.31
N PHE A 341 -43.99 -0.95 -16.11
CA PHE A 341 -44.67 -1.90 -17.02
C PHE A 341 -46.05 -2.35 -16.53
N ASN A 342 -46.56 -1.86 -15.40
CA ASN A 342 -47.91 -2.20 -14.92
C ASN A 342 -49.02 -1.38 -15.59
N GLY A 343 -48.86 -1.09 -16.88
CA GLY A 343 -49.88 -0.50 -17.75
C GLY A 343 -50.81 -1.53 -18.40
N LYS A 344 -50.58 -2.84 -18.24
CA LYS A 344 -51.52 -3.87 -18.69
C LYS A 344 -51.62 -4.99 -17.66
N ARG A 345 -52.85 -5.21 -17.21
CA ARG A 345 -53.28 -6.37 -16.43
C ARG A 345 -52.88 -7.64 -17.18
N ASP A 346 -51.87 -8.34 -16.68
CA ASP A 346 -51.67 -9.75 -16.93
C ASP A 346 -51.32 -10.38 -15.57
N ASP A 347 -52.35 -10.51 -14.74
CA ASP A 347 -52.33 -11.50 -13.67
C ASP A 347 -52.26 -12.86 -14.36
N ALA A 348 -51.09 -13.49 -14.33
CA ALA A 348 -50.95 -14.91 -14.65
C ALA A 348 -51.46 -15.74 -13.46
N ASP A 349 -52.70 -15.50 -13.05
CA ASP A 349 -53.55 -16.48 -12.41
C ASP A 349 -54.61 -16.84 -13.46
N ASP A 350 -54.85 -18.14 -13.61
CA ASP A 350 -55.89 -18.75 -14.44
C ASP A 350 -55.53 -19.08 -15.91
N GLN A 351 -54.76 -20.17 -16.06
CA GLN A 351 -54.93 -21.06 -17.21
C GLN A 351 -55.03 -22.52 -16.77
N THR A 352 -56.20 -22.87 -16.23
CA THR A 352 -56.83 -24.19 -16.44
C THR A 352 -58.31 -23.95 -16.71
N ARG A 353 -58.65 -23.72 -17.98
CA ARG A 353 -60.02 -23.49 -18.45
C ARG A 353 -60.87 -24.76 -18.37
N ALA A 354 -62.06 -24.57 -17.78
CA ALA A 354 -63.40 -24.96 -18.25
C ALA A 354 -63.71 -26.43 -18.57
N HIS A 355 -64.67 -27.00 -17.82
CA HIS A 355 -65.77 -27.77 -18.39
C HIS A 355 -67.06 -27.62 -17.55
N ASP A 356 -67.98 -26.89 -18.16
CA ASP A 356 -69.42 -27.17 -18.35
C ASP A 356 -70.42 -27.41 -17.19
N ASP A 357 -71.55 -26.72 -17.40
CA ASP A 357 -72.94 -27.05 -17.12
C ASP A 357 -73.56 -26.93 -15.70
N THR A 358 -74.89 -26.96 -15.72
CA THR A 358 -75.84 -26.02 -15.09
C THR A 358 -76.51 -26.49 -13.78
N THR A 359 -77.26 -25.56 -13.17
CA THR A 359 -78.38 -25.72 -12.19
C THR A 359 -78.09 -25.77 -10.66
N ARG A 360 -78.89 -24.96 -9.93
CA ARG A 360 -79.05 -24.76 -8.46
C ARG A 360 -79.46 -26.04 -7.68
N PRO A 361 -79.62 -26.02 -6.33
CA PRO A 361 -78.89 -25.34 -5.24
C PRO A 361 -78.57 -26.27 -4.02
N SER A 362 -77.82 -25.73 -3.05
CA SER A 362 -77.68 -26.14 -1.63
C SER A 362 -77.15 -27.55 -1.31
N GLN A 363 -75.92 -27.63 -0.80
CA GLN A 363 -75.62 -28.49 0.35
C GLN A 363 -74.42 -27.96 1.16
N VAL A 364 -74.56 -28.12 2.46
CA VAL A 364 -73.67 -27.69 3.55
C VAL A 364 -72.41 -28.56 3.56
N GLY A 365 -71.26 -27.92 3.80
CA GLY A 365 -70.10 -28.52 4.46
C GLY A 365 -68.95 -28.94 3.56
N GLN A 366 -67.90 -28.11 3.48
CA GLN A 366 -66.54 -28.56 3.75
C GLN A 366 -65.61 -27.36 3.98
N LEU A 367 -65.18 -27.19 5.23
CA LEU A 367 -63.98 -26.42 5.55
C LEU A 367 -62.79 -27.32 5.19
N ASP A 368 -62.38 -27.30 3.92
CA ASP A 368 -61.13 -27.96 3.54
C ASP A 368 -59.96 -27.12 4.01
N GLY A 369 -59.19 -27.73 4.92
CA GLY A 369 -58.03 -27.15 5.57
C GLY A 369 -57.01 -26.65 4.56
N VAL A 370 -56.70 -25.35 4.64
CA VAL A 370 -55.54 -24.76 3.99
C VAL A 370 -54.30 -25.34 4.67
N GLY A 371 -53.80 -26.45 4.15
CA GLY A 371 -52.51 -27.00 4.54
C GLY A 371 -51.41 -25.98 4.25
N GLY A 372 -50.58 -25.68 5.26
CA GLY A 372 -49.51 -24.68 5.16
C GLY A 372 -48.52 -24.88 4.00
N GLY A 373 -48.44 -26.10 3.44
CA GLY A 373 -47.63 -26.39 2.26
C GLY A 373 -48.12 -25.70 0.98
N ASP A 374 -49.44 -25.63 0.75
CA ASP A 374 -49.99 -25.04 -0.48
C ASP A 374 -49.92 -23.50 -0.45
N PHE A 375 -49.96 -22.92 0.76
CA PHE A 375 -49.74 -21.49 0.98
C PHE A 375 -48.29 -21.06 0.67
N VAL A 376 -47.30 -21.83 1.10
CA VAL A 376 -45.87 -21.52 0.89
C VAL A 376 -45.51 -21.60 -0.58
N VAL A 377 -45.94 -22.66 -1.28
CA VAL A 377 -45.66 -22.85 -2.71
C VAL A 377 -46.27 -21.73 -3.56
N ARG A 378 -47.50 -21.31 -3.25
CA ARG A 378 -48.16 -20.20 -3.95
C ARG A 378 -47.55 -18.83 -3.63
N THR A 379 -47.07 -18.62 -2.41
CA THR A 379 -46.40 -17.36 -2.02
C THR A 379 -45.05 -17.20 -2.73
N ILE A 380 -44.25 -18.26 -2.80
CA ILE A 380 -42.94 -18.24 -3.48
C ILE A 380 -43.09 -18.07 -5.01
N ARG A 381 -44.23 -18.47 -5.60
CA ARG A 381 -44.51 -18.25 -7.03
C ARG A 381 -44.90 -16.80 -7.38
N SER A 382 -45.17 -15.95 -6.39
CA SER A 382 -45.57 -14.57 -6.64
C SER A 382 -44.38 -13.73 -7.12
N ARG A 383 -44.53 -13.04 -8.26
CA ARG A 383 -43.53 -12.06 -8.75
C ARG A 383 -43.31 -10.94 -7.73
N ARG A 384 -44.35 -10.56 -6.97
CA ARG A 384 -44.28 -9.52 -5.94
C ARG A 384 -43.50 -9.98 -4.71
N PHE A 385 -43.62 -11.26 -4.31
CA PHE A 385 -42.80 -11.83 -3.23
C PHE A 385 -41.31 -11.61 -3.51
N TRP A 386 -40.85 -11.96 -4.71
CA TRP A 386 -39.44 -11.82 -5.08
C TRP A 386 -38.96 -10.37 -5.17
N THR A 387 -39.78 -9.44 -5.67
CA THR A 387 -39.42 -8.01 -5.71
C THR A 387 -39.15 -7.45 -4.31
N PHE A 388 -40.03 -7.74 -3.35
CA PHE A 388 -39.87 -7.26 -1.97
C PHE A 388 -38.78 -8.03 -1.21
N PHE A 389 -38.70 -9.35 -1.41
CA PHE A 389 -37.64 -10.19 -0.83
C PHE A 389 -36.25 -9.68 -1.21
N VAL A 390 -35.98 -9.52 -2.50
CA VAL A 390 -34.66 -9.11 -3.00
C VAL A 390 -34.27 -7.70 -2.53
N SER A 391 -35.23 -6.78 -2.49
CA SER A 391 -34.99 -5.39 -2.05
C SER A 391 -34.69 -5.28 -0.54
N PHE A 392 -35.47 -5.96 0.29
CA PHE A 392 -35.26 -5.95 1.75
C PHE A 392 -34.06 -6.80 2.17
N PHE A 393 -33.75 -7.87 1.43
CA PHE A 393 -32.55 -8.67 1.65
C PHE A 393 -31.27 -7.83 1.45
N GLY A 394 -31.16 -7.11 0.33
CA GLY A 394 -30.01 -6.26 0.05
C GLY A 394 -29.86 -5.09 1.03
N MET A 395 -30.97 -4.44 1.38
CA MET A 395 -30.96 -3.33 2.33
C MET A 395 -30.62 -3.77 3.76
N THR A 396 -31.21 -4.86 4.24
CA THR A 396 -30.94 -5.39 5.59
C THR A 396 -29.50 -5.89 5.69
N GLY A 397 -29.01 -6.58 4.65
CA GLY A 397 -27.61 -7.03 4.58
C GLY A 397 -26.61 -5.87 4.63
N LEU A 398 -26.83 -4.80 3.86
CA LEU A 398 -25.97 -3.61 3.88
C LEU A 398 -25.96 -2.88 5.22
N VAL A 399 -27.11 -2.77 5.90
CA VAL A 399 -27.20 -2.09 7.20
C VAL A 399 -26.51 -2.90 8.31
N LEU A 400 -26.71 -4.22 8.33
CA LEU A 400 -26.09 -5.09 9.35
C LEU A 400 -24.58 -5.19 9.18
N ASP A 401 -24.10 -5.32 7.93
CA ASP A 401 -22.67 -5.37 7.59
C ASP A 401 -22.00 -4.00 7.81
N GLY A 402 -22.68 -2.89 7.46
CA GLY A 402 -22.15 -1.54 7.62
C GLY A 402 -22.10 -1.01 9.05
N LEU A 403 -22.89 -1.58 9.97
CA LEU A 403 -22.89 -1.22 11.40
C LEU A 403 -22.08 -2.20 12.27
N ASP A 404 -21.48 -3.24 11.68
CA ASP A 404 -20.70 -4.29 12.35
C ASP A 404 -21.43 -4.89 13.57
N LEU A 405 -22.76 -5.00 13.49
CA LEU A 405 -23.61 -5.40 14.62
C LEU A 405 -23.52 -6.90 14.92
N MET A 406 -23.15 -7.72 13.93
CA MET A 406 -23.18 -9.18 13.99
C MET A 406 -22.16 -9.81 13.04
N THR A 407 -21.69 -11.02 13.35
CA THR A 407 -20.81 -11.79 12.46
C THR A 407 -21.47 -12.07 11.09
N PRO A 408 -20.71 -12.14 9.98
CA PRO A 408 -21.25 -12.32 8.63
C PRO A 408 -22.28 -13.46 8.42
N PRO A 409 -22.07 -14.69 8.94
CA PRO A 409 -23.06 -15.76 8.76
C PRO A 409 -24.38 -15.50 9.50
N VAL A 410 -24.33 -14.76 10.62
CA VAL A 410 -25.52 -14.39 11.40
C VAL A 410 -26.26 -13.24 10.71
N ALA A 411 -25.54 -12.24 10.21
CA ALA A 411 -26.12 -11.14 9.43
C ALA A 411 -26.86 -11.64 8.18
N LEU A 412 -26.29 -12.64 7.48
CA LEU A 412 -26.93 -13.29 6.34
C LEU A 412 -28.25 -13.97 6.71
N LEU A 413 -28.28 -14.75 7.79
CA LEU A 413 -29.50 -15.44 8.23
C LEU A 413 -30.60 -14.45 8.64
N VAL A 414 -30.23 -13.37 9.33
CA VAL A 414 -31.17 -12.30 9.71
C VAL A 414 -31.72 -11.59 8.47
N ALA A 415 -30.86 -11.26 7.50
CA ALA A 415 -31.27 -10.61 6.25
C ALA A 415 -32.25 -11.49 5.45
N ILE A 416 -32.01 -12.81 5.37
CA ILE A 416 -32.93 -13.78 4.73
C ILE A 416 -34.28 -13.80 5.47
N GLY A 417 -34.27 -13.84 6.81
CA GLY A 417 -35.48 -13.89 7.61
C GLY A 417 -36.35 -12.64 7.44
N VAL A 418 -35.75 -11.44 7.55
CA VAL A 418 -36.46 -10.16 7.38
C VAL A 418 -37.03 -10.04 5.97
N ALA A 419 -36.25 -10.41 4.94
CA ALA A 419 -36.69 -10.39 3.56
C ALA A 419 -37.87 -11.35 3.29
N ALA A 420 -37.84 -12.54 3.87
CA ALA A 420 -38.91 -13.54 3.74
C ALA A 420 -40.22 -13.04 4.36
N VAL A 421 -40.17 -12.43 5.54
CA VAL A 421 -41.35 -11.86 6.23
C VAL A 421 -41.92 -10.68 5.44
N ALA A 422 -41.07 -9.77 4.97
CA ALA A 422 -41.49 -8.63 4.17
C ALA A 422 -42.12 -9.06 2.83
N GLY A 423 -41.51 -10.03 2.14
CA GLY A 423 -42.02 -10.60 0.89
C GLY A 423 -43.37 -11.30 1.07
N ALA A 424 -43.52 -12.11 2.13
CA ALA A 424 -44.77 -12.79 2.45
C ALA A 424 -45.88 -11.80 2.82
N GLY A 425 -45.56 -10.76 3.62
CA GLY A 425 -46.49 -9.70 4.00
C GLY A 425 -47.01 -8.91 2.80
N ALA A 426 -46.13 -8.53 1.87
CA ALA A 426 -46.52 -7.86 0.63
C ALA A 426 -47.41 -8.75 -0.27
N SER A 427 -47.14 -10.05 -0.32
CA SER A 427 -47.99 -11.00 -1.07
C SER A 427 -49.37 -11.21 -0.41
N ALA A 428 -49.47 -11.11 0.91
CA ALA A 428 -50.72 -11.29 1.65
C ALA A 428 -51.60 -10.02 1.66
N ALA A 429 -50.99 -8.83 1.78
CA ALA A 429 -51.70 -7.55 1.89
C ALA A 429 -52.60 -7.23 0.68
N VAL A 430 -52.21 -7.65 -0.52
CA VAL A 430 -53.03 -7.46 -1.73
C VAL A 430 -54.25 -8.39 -1.75
N ARG A 431 -54.16 -9.59 -1.15
CA ARG A 431 -55.30 -10.53 -1.13
C ARG A 431 -56.44 -10.05 -0.24
N ILE A 432 -56.13 -9.32 0.84
CA ILE A 432 -57.13 -8.72 1.73
C ILE A 432 -57.78 -7.49 1.06
N GLY A 433 -57.06 -6.79 0.17
CA GLY A 433 -57.60 -5.67 -0.61
C GLY A 433 -58.36 -6.05 -1.88
N SER A 434 -58.32 -7.33 -2.28
CA SER A 434 -59.00 -7.86 -3.47
C SER A 434 -60.10 -8.89 -3.14
N SER A 435 -60.45 -9.06 -1.87
CA SER A 435 -61.54 -9.93 -1.39
C SER A 435 -62.77 -9.12 -1.00
#